data_AF-A0A8D9EIB4-F1
#
_entry.id   AF-A0A8D9EIB4-F1
#
_cell.length_a   1.000
_cell.length_b   1.000
_cell.length_c   1.000
_cell.angle_alpha   90.00
_cell.angle_beta   90.00
_cell.angle_gamma   90.00
#
_symmetry.space_group_name_H-M   'P 1'
#
loop_
_entity.id
_entity.type
_entity.pdbx_description
1 polymer ?
#
loop_
_entity_poly.entity_id
_entity_poly.type
_entity_poly.pdbx_seq_one_letter_code
_entity_poly.pdbx_strand_id
1 'polypeptide(L)'
;MTEVIKMSSNTSAVRGLHGRSQDGVQCRRCQHTENKPIETLAHVLGACHYGHLLRVNRHNTVRALIANELRKSYEVYEEVGGLANDGSVRRIDIIAIDRKKKSGIIIDPTIRFEVQQVQPLEIDKDKKDISYLLSVTHYKEKYSLEEIEVVGLMIGARGTITSFFINFCKRFNINQETMKRIVHATIRSSIHILRNHIYT
;
A
#
# COMPACT_ATOMS: atom_id res chain seq x y z
N MET A 1 -19.36 -0.28 14.08
CA MET A 1 -18.35 -1.35 14.20
C MET A 1 -18.31 -2.09 12.87
N THR A 2 -17.23 -2.00 12.12
CA THR A 2 -17.05 -2.76 10.87
C THR A 2 -16.19 -3.96 11.21
N GLU A 3 -16.80 -5.14 11.25
CA GLU A 3 -16.07 -6.40 11.39
C GLU A 3 -15.23 -6.61 10.13
N VAL A 4 -13.92 -6.45 10.27
CA VAL A 4 -12.94 -6.78 9.23
C VAL A 4 -12.01 -7.82 9.82
N ILE A 5 -11.85 -8.94 9.12
CA ILE A 5 -10.98 -10.04 9.50
C ILE A 5 -9.55 -9.50 9.62
N LYS A 6 -9.02 -9.42 10.84
CA LYS A 6 -7.62 -9.08 11.10
C LYS A 6 -6.84 -10.38 11.25
N MET A 7 -5.79 -10.56 10.47
CA MET A 7 -4.85 -11.66 10.67
C MET A 7 -4.17 -11.49 12.03
N SER A 8 -4.61 -12.22 13.05
CA SER A 8 -4.03 -12.28 14.40
C SER A 8 -2.90 -13.30 14.47
N SER A 9 -1.86 -13.14 13.64
CA SER A 9 -0.78 -14.11 13.57
C SER A 9 0.31 -13.87 14.63
N ASN A 10 -0.11 -13.61 15.88
CA ASN A 10 0.76 -13.54 17.06
C ASN A 10 1.46 -14.90 17.35
N THR A 11 1.13 -15.94 16.59
CA THR A 11 1.70 -17.29 16.63
C THR A 11 2.54 -17.65 15.40
N SER A 12 2.78 -16.71 14.48
CA SER A 12 3.60 -16.95 13.27
C SER A 12 4.99 -17.44 13.67
N ALA A 13 5.51 -18.51 13.05
CA ALA A 13 6.82 -19.08 13.38
C ALA A 13 8.02 -18.22 12.89
N VAL A 14 8.00 -16.92 13.19
CA VAL A 14 9.09 -15.98 12.98
C VAL A 14 10.05 -16.00 14.18
N ARG A 15 11.36 -15.87 13.93
CA ARG A 15 12.40 -16.01 14.96
C ARG A 15 12.40 -14.91 16.02
N GLY A 16 11.84 -13.74 15.72
CA GLY A 16 11.74 -12.62 16.65
C GLY A 16 10.71 -12.78 17.76
N LEU A 17 9.91 -13.86 17.75
CA LEU A 17 9.03 -14.20 18.88
C LEU A 17 9.83 -14.92 19.97
N HIS A 18 9.67 -14.48 21.21
CA HIS A 18 10.31 -15.07 22.38
C HIS A 18 10.02 -16.58 22.47
N GLY A 19 11.05 -17.38 22.77
CA GLY A 19 10.94 -18.84 22.94
C GLY A 19 10.74 -19.63 21.65
N ARG A 20 10.80 -19.01 20.46
CA ARG A 20 10.60 -19.69 19.16
C ARG A 20 11.87 -19.96 18.37
N SER A 21 13.02 -19.42 18.80
CA SER A 21 14.29 -19.63 18.11
C SER A 21 15.38 -20.03 19.09
N GLN A 22 16.13 -21.08 18.74
CA GLN A 22 17.39 -21.43 19.41
C GLN A 22 18.60 -20.82 18.69
N ASP A 23 18.43 -20.36 17.45
CA ASP A 23 19.50 -19.83 16.58
C ASP A 23 19.46 -18.29 16.48
N GLY A 24 19.02 -17.63 17.56
CA GLY A 24 18.88 -16.17 17.63
C GLY A 24 17.66 -15.60 16.90
N VAL A 25 17.46 -14.29 17.02
CA VAL A 25 16.23 -13.59 16.57
C VAL A 25 16.34 -12.98 15.17
N GLN A 26 17.51 -13.08 14.55
CA GLN A 26 17.79 -12.49 13.23
C GLN A 26 16.99 -13.18 12.12
N CYS A 27 16.64 -12.41 11.10
CA CYS A 27 15.94 -12.88 9.91
C CYS A 27 16.71 -13.97 9.18
N ARG A 28 16.09 -15.14 9.03
CA ARG A 28 16.69 -16.33 8.41
C ARG A 28 17.06 -16.11 6.94
N ARG A 29 16.41 -15.14 6.28
CA ARG A 29 16.57 -14.81 4.85
C ARG A 29 17.41 -13.56 4.59
N CYS A 30 17.82 -12.82 5.62
CA CYS A 30 18.58 -11.57 5.47
C CYS A 30 19.96 -11.66 6.13
N GLN A 31 20.51 -12.86 6.30
CA GLN A 31 21.80 -13.06 6.98
C GLN A 31 22.97 -12.36 6.29
N HIS A 32 22.86 -12.17 4.97
CA HIS A 32 23.84 -11.47 4.12
C HIS A 32 23.72 -9.93 4.18
N THR A 33 22.73 -9.39 4.89
CA THR A 33 22.54 -7.94 5.00
C THR A 33 23.34 -7.39 6.17
N GLU A 34 23.96 -6.21 6.01
CA GLU A 34 24.76 -5.58 7.06
C GLU A 34 23.97 -5.35 8.35
N ASN A 35 22.70 -4.93 8.22
CA ASN A 35 21.85 -4.58 9.35
C ASN A 35 21.20 -5.79 10.07
N LYS A 36 21.37 -7.03 9.56
CA LYS A 36 20.85 -8.30 10.13
C LYS A 36 19.52 -8.14 10.90
N PRO A 37 18.43 -7.73 10.22
CA PRO A 37 17.20 -7.33 10.88
C PRO A 37 16.57 -8.46 11.69
N ILE A 38 15.88 -8.12 12.78
CA ILE A 38 15.10 -9.08 13.57
C ILE A 38 13.96 -9.65 12.72
N GLU A 39 13.75 -10.96 12.80
CA GLU A 39 12.66 -11.64 12.10
C GLU A 39 11.31 -11.40 12.77
N THR A 40 10.73 -10.23 12.53
CA THR A 40 9.37 -9.91 12.95
C THR A 40 8.41 -10.08 11.78
N LEU A 41 7.11 -10.22 12.08
CA LEU A 41 6.09 -10.20 11.04
C LEU A 41 6.07 -8.88 10.26
N ALA A 42 6.37 -7.76 10.94
CA ALA A 42 6.53 -6.46 10.32
C ALA A 42 7.68 -6.46 9.29
N HIS A 43 8.83 -7.05 9.65
CA HIS A 43 9.94 -7.24 8.73
C HIS A 43 9.55 -8.13 7.54
N VAL A 44 9.01 -9.33 7.79
CA VAL A 44 8.64 -10.30 6.74
C VAL A 44 7.63 -9.71 5.75
N LEU A 45 6.55 -9.11 6.26
CA LEU A 45 5.47 -8.58 5.42
C LEU A 45 5.74 -7.18 4.85
N GLY A 46 6.70 -6.43 5.42
CA GLY A 46 6.92 -5.02 5.10
C GLY A 46 8.26 -4.70 4.43
N ALA A 47 9.34 -5.39 4.81
CA ALA A 47 10.70 -4.93 4.51
C ALA A 47 11.69 -6.01 4.02
N CYS A 48 11.43 -7.30 4.28
CA CYS A 48 12.38 -8.38 4.00
C CYS A 48 12.75 -8.47 2.52
N HIS A 49 14.03 -8.39 2.16
CA HIS A 49 14.44 -8.39 0.75
C HIS A 49 13.96 -9.64 -0.01
N TYR A 50 14.02 -10.81 0.62
CA TYR A 50 13.58 -12.09 0.05
C TYR A 50 12.13 -12.07 -0.47
N GLY A 51 11.24 -11.39 0.24
CA GLY A 51 9.82 -11.27 -0.13
C GLY A 51 9.48 -10.10 -1.06
N HIS A 52 10.47 -9.39 -1.61
CA HIS A 52 10.25 -8.13 -2.35
C HIS A 52 9.26 -8.28 -3.50
N LEU A 53 9.47 -9.24 -4.41
CA LEU A 53 8.59 -9.45 -5.56
C LEU A 53 7.16 -9.79 -5.15
N LEU A 54 6.99 -10.60 -4.09
CA LEU A 54 5.68 -10.95 -3.56
C LEU A 54 4.96 -9.74 -2.93
N ARG A 55 5.70 -8.83 -2.28
CA ARG A 55 5.13 -7.56 -1.78
C ARG A 55 4.71 -6.63 -2.91
N VAL A 56 5.51 -6.53 -3.97
CA VAL A 56 5.16 -5.76 -5.17
C VAL A 56 3.89 -6.34 -5.81
N ASN A 57 3.82 -7.66 -5.99
CA ASN A 57 2.62 -8.31 -6.53
C ASN A 57 1.37 -8.06 -5.66
N ARG A 58 1.51 -8.10 -4.33
CA ARG A 58 0.43 -7.77 -3.40
C ARG A 58 -0.05 -6.32 -3.58
N HIS A 59 0.87 -5.37 -3.68
CA HIS A 59 0.56 -3.96 -3.92
C HIS A 59 -0.14 -3.78 -5.28
N ASN A 60 0.42 -4.33 -6.36
CA ASN A 60 -0.16 -4.25 -7.71
C ASN A 60 -1.59 -4.81 -7.76
N THR A 61 -1.85 -5.92 -7.06
CA THR A 61 -3.19 -6.51 -6.98
C THR A 61 -4.19 -5.55 -6.34
N VAL A 62 -3.82 -4.90 -5.23
CA VAL A 62 -4.68 -3.92 -4.53
C VAL A 62 -4.88 -2.68 -5.39
N ARG A 63 -3.82 -2.16 -6.01
CA ARG A 63 -3.88 -1.03 -6.94
C ARG A 63 -4.87 -1.28 -8.07
N ALA A 64 -4.76 -2.43 -8.74
CA ALA A 64 -5.64 -2.79 -9.85
C ALA A 64 -7.12 -2.90 -9.41
N LEU A 65 -7.39 -3.45 -8.21
CA LEU A 65 -8.75 -3.50 -7.67
C LEU A 65 -9.35 -2.11 -7.46
N ILE A 66 -8.56 -1.16 -6.93
CA ILE A 66 -9.00 0.23 -6.74
C ILE A 66 -9.22 0.91 -8.09
N ALA A 67 -8.25 0.80 -9.01
CA ALA A 67 -8.33 1.41 -10.33
C ALA A 67 -9.56 0.93 -11.11
N ASN A 68 -9.84 -0.39 -11.08
CA ASN A 68 -11.01 -0.96 -11.76
C ASN A 68 -12.34 -0.46 -11.22
N GLU A 69 -12.43 -0.17 -9.92
CA GLU A 69 -13.65 0.41 -9.36
C GLU A 69 -13.81 1.87 -9.79
N LEU A 70 -12.72 2.65 -9.77
CA LEU A 70 -12.74 4.06 -10.17
C LEU A 70 -13.07 4.25 -11.65
N ARG A 71 -12.67 3.32 -12.52
CA ARG A 71 -12.99 3.34 -13.97
C ARG A 71 -14.48 3.39 -14.27
N LYS A 72 -15.34 3.02 -13.32
CA LYS A 72 -16.80 3.11 -13.49
C LYS A 72 -17.31 4.55 -13.57
N SER A 73 -16.56 5.50 -13.00
CA SER A 73 -16.97 6.91 -12.87
C SER A 73 -15.94 7.92 -13.37
N TYR A 74 -14.68 7.50 -13.54
CA TYR A 74 -13.55 8.36 -13.87
C TYR A 74 -12.75 7.78 -15.03
N GLU A 75 -12.02 8.65 -15.73
CA GLU A 75 -10.93 8.23 -16.61
C GLU A 75 -9.71 7.90 -15.74
N VAL A 76 -9.18 6.68 -15.84
CA VAL A 76 -8.16 6.18 -14.90
C VAL A 76 -6.94 5.63 -15.62
N TYR A 77 -5.77 6.10 -15.19
CA TYR A 77 -4.46 5.59 -15.61
C TYR A 77 -3.70 5.01 -14.42
N GLU A 78 -2.93 3.95 -14.67
CA GLU A 78 -2.08 3.27 -13.68
C GLU A 78 -0.60 3.39 -14.06
N GLU A 79 0.28 3.37 -13.06
CA GLU A 79 1.75 3.35 -13.23
C GLU A 79 2.29 4.45 -14.16
N VAL A 80 1.75 5.66 -14.04
CA VAL A 80 2.08 6.77 -14.91
C VAL A 80 3.40 7.41 -14.46
N GLY A 81 4.37 7.49 -15.36
CA GLY A 81 5.58 8.28 -15.16
C GLY A 81 5.33 9.78 -15.34
N GLY A 82 6.04 10.57 -14.55
CA GLY A 82 6.05 12.04 -14.63
C GLY A 82 7.39 12.63 -14.22
N LEU A 83 7.66 13.84 -14.71
CA LEU A 83 8.81 14.62 -14.31
C LEU A 83 8.44 15.47 -13.09
N ALA A 84 9.30 15.46 -12.07
CA ALA A 84 9.23 16.40 -10.97
C ALA A 84 10.03 17.67 -11.29
N ASN A 85 9.70 18.77 -10.61
CA ASN A 85 10.35 20.08 -10.81
C ASN A 85 11.86 20.07 -10.51
N ASP A 86 12.35 19.10 -9.74
CA ASP A 86 13.77 18.88 -9.44
C ASP A 86 14.49 18.06 -10.53
N GLY A 87 13.82 17.73 -11.62
CA GLY A 87 14.32 16.87 -12.70
C GLY A 87 14.25 15.37 -12.38
N SER A 88 13.78 14.97 -11.20
CA SER A 88 13.61 13.56 -10.86
C SER A 88 12.44 12.93 -11.61
N VAL A 89 12.57 11.66 -11.98
CA VAL A 89 11.45 10.89 -12.55
C VAL A 89 10.69 10.24 -11.40
N ARG A 90 9.38 10.50 -11.34
CA ARG A 90 8.45 9.93 -10.37
C ARG A 90 7.41 9.10 -11.08
N ARG A 91 6.93 8.03 -10.46
CA ARG A 91 5.83 7.22 -10.97
C ARG A 91 4.71 7.21 -9.95
N ILE A 92 3.52 7.62 -10.38
CA ILE A 92 2.31 7.52 -9.57
C ILE A 92 1.64 6.15 -9.78
N ASP A 93 0.99 5.65 -8.75
CA ASP A 93 0.27 4.39 -8.83
C ASP A 93 -1.01 4.52 -9.66
N ILE A 94 -1.86 5.50 -9.34
CA ILE A 94 -3.14 5.73 -10.01
C ILE A 94 -3.36 7.24 -10.15
N ILE A 95 -3.90 7.68 -11.30
CA ILE A 95 -4.59 8.96 -11.43
C ILE A 95 -6.01 8.72 -11.96
N ALA A 96 -7.00 9.23 -11.24
CA ALA A 96 -8.41 9.23 -11.64
C ALA A 96 -8.82 10.67 -12.01
N ILE A 97 -9.42 10.85 -13.18
CA ILE A 97 -9.71 12.14 -13.77
C ILE A 97 -11.22 12.30 -13.93
N ASP A 98 -11.74 13.40 -13.41
CA ASP A 98 -13.09 13.90 -13.67
C ASP A 98 -13.01 14.98 -14.76
N ARG A 99 -13.25 14.59 -16.02
CA ARG A 99 -13.20 15.49 -17.16
C ARG A 99 -14.24 16.60 -17.10
N LYS A 100 -15.38 16.37 -16.42
CA LYS A 100 -16.43 17.39 -16.29
C LYS A 100 -15.99 18.53 -15.38
N LYS A 101 -15.22 18.20 -14.34
CA LYS A 101 -14.68 19.16 -13.36
C LYS A 101 -13.26 19.61 -13.69
N LYS A 102 -12.65 19.05 -14.74
CA LYS A 102 -11.23 19.20 -15.07
C LYS A 102 -10.33 19.00 -13.85
N SER A 103 -10.66 18.03 -13.01
CA SER A 103 -9.90 17.73 -11.80
C SER A 103 -9.40 16.30 -11.80
N GLY A 104 -8.27 16.08 -11.14
CA GLY A 104 -7.67 14.77 -10.97
C GLY A 104 -7.45 14.43 -9.51
N ILE A 105 -7.40 13.14 -9.21
CA ILE A 105 -6.94 12.64 -7.93
C ILE A 105 -5.86 11.60 -8.19
N ILE A 106 -4.66 11.85 -7.67
CA ILE A 106 -3.57 10.88 -7.59
C ILE A 106 -3.78 10.03 -6.34
N ILE A 107 -3.75 8.71 -6.49
CA ILE A 107 -4.02 7.77 -5.40
C ILE A 107 -2.85 6.80 -5.31
N ASP A 108 -2.22 6.78 -4.14
CA ASP A 108 -1.09 5.91 -3.82
C ASP A 108 -1.54 4.88 -2.77
N PRO A 109 -2.07 3.71 -3.20
CA PRO A 109 -2.36 2.63 -2.28
C PRO A 109 -1.05 2.09 -1.70
N THR A 110 -0.93 2.12 -0.38
CA THR A 110 0.28 1.69 0.32
C THR A 110 -0.08 0.61 1.34
N ILE A 111 0.59 -0.54 1.25
CA ILE A 111 0.40 -1.64 2.21
C ILE A 111 1.45 -1.55 3.30
N ARG A 112 1.00 -1.35 4.55
CA ARG A 112 1.89 -1.14 5.71
C ARG A 112 1.50 -2.04 6.87
N PHE A 113 2.50 -2.49 7.61
CA PHE A 113 2.25 -3.19 8.86
C PHE A 113 1.66 -2.20 9.86
N GLU A 114 0.53 -2.56 10.47
CA GLU A 114 -0.21 -1.63 11.31
C GLU A 114 0.45 -1.51 12.68
N VAL A 115 0.78 -0.27 13.07
CA VAL A 115 1.48 0.02 14.34
C VAL A 115 0.61 0.88 15.25
N GLN A 116 0.06 1.98 14.73
CA GLN A 116 -0.70 2.97 15.51
C GLN A 116 -1.87 3.55 14.71
N GLN A 117 -2.85 4.14 15.41
CA GLN A 117 -4.08 4.64 14.77
C GLN A 117 -3.85 5.85 13.85
N VAL A 118 -2.87 6.71 14.16
CA VAL A 118 -2.57 7.92 13.38
C VAL A 118 -1.77 7.63 12.10
N GLN A 119 -1.20 6.43 11.98
CA GLN A 119 -0.37 6.00 10.85
C GLN A 119 -0.96 6.28 9.45
N PRO A 120 -2.28 6.12 9.20
CA PRO A 120 -2.85 6.43 7.89
C PRO A 120 -2.75 7.92 7.52
N LEU A 121 -2.87 8.82 8.51
CA LEU A 121 -2.76 10.26 8.30
C LEU A 121 -1.31 10.68 8.05
N GLU A 122 -0.36 10.06 8.75
CA GLU A 122 1.07 10.26 8.52
C GLU A 122 1.44 9.85 7.08
N ILE A 123 0.97 8.69 6.62
CA ILE A 123 1.19 8.21 5.24
C ILE A 123 0.58 9.15 4.22
N ASP A 124 -0.66 9.60 4.42
CA ASP A 124 -1.32 10.52 3.51
C ASP A 124 -0.55 11.84 3.39
N LYS A 125 -0.10 12.39 4.53
CA LYS A 125 0.72 13.59 4.60
C LYS A 125 2.06 13.41 3.88
N ASP A 126 2.78 12.32 4.14
CA ASP A 126 4.06 12.04 3.49
C ASP A 126 3.92 11.94 1.96
N LYS A 127 2.84 11.34 1.48
CA LYS A 127 2.57 11.21 0.05
C LYS A 127 2.26 12.57 -0.58
N LYS A 128 1.44 13.39 0.07
CA LYS A 128 1.10 14.76 -0.37
C LYS A 128 2.33 15.67 -0.40
N ASP A 129 3.00 15.79 0.75
CA ASP A 129 3.94 16.86 1.00
C ASP A 129 5.36 16.54 0.48
N ILE A 130 5.73 15.25 0.44
CA ILE A 130 7.10 14.84 0.12
C ILE A 130 7.15 14.13 -1.23
N SER A 131 6.25 13.17 -1.48
CA SER A 131 6.40 12.26 -2.62
C SER A 131 5.95 12.86 -3.94
N TYR A 132 4.85 13.62 -3.93
CA TYR A 132 4.17 14.02 -5.18
C TYR A 132 4.07 15.53 -5.40
N LEU A 133 4.28 16.37 -4.38
CA LEU A 133 4.21 17.83 -4.47
C LEU A 133 4.95 18.39 -5.71
N LEU A 134 6.16 17.89 -5.96
CA LEU A 134 7.02 18.36 -7.06
C LEU A 134 6.59 17.89 -8.45
N SER A 135 5.68 16.91 -8.56
CA SER A 135 5.24 16.31 -9.82
C SER A 135 3.80 16.66 -10.22
N VAL A 136 3.05 17.30 -9.33
CA VAL A 136 1.63 17.65 -9.58
C VAL A 136 1.50 18.55 -10.81
N THR A 137 2.36 19.56 -10.97
CA THR A 137 2.33 20.48 -12.12
C THR A 137 2.44 19.73 -13.46
N HIS A 138 3.37 18.77 -13.55
CA HIS A 138 3.52 17.95 -14.75
C HIS A 138 2.22 17.21 -15.12
N TYR A 139 1.53 16.63 -14.16
CA TYR A 139 0.27 15.93 -14.42
C TYR A 139 -0.88 16.89 -14.75
N LYS A 140 -0.92 18.09 -14.13
CA LYS A 140 -1.90 19.13 -14.49
C LYS A 140 -1.75 19.52 -15.97
N GLU A 141 -0.53 19.75 -16.42
CA GLU A 141 -0.24 20.09 -17.82
C GLU A 141 -0.55 18.92 -18.77
N LYS A 142 0.01 17.73 -18.49
CA LYS A 142 -0.13 16.52 -19.30
C LYS A 142 -1.59 16.15 -19.56
N TYR A 143 -2.45 16.33 -18.56
CA TYR A 143 -3.87 15.96 -18.64
C TYR A 143 -4.81 17.17 -18.77
N SER A 144 -4.29 18.39 -18.86
CA SER A 144 -5.08 19.64 -18.94
C SER A 144 -6.09 19.78 -17.79
N LEU A 145 -5.61 19.63 -16.56
CA LEU A 145 -6.41 19.68 -15.33
C LEU A 145 -6.21 20.99 -14.57
N GLU A 146 -7.30 21.53 -14.05
CA GLU A 146 -7.32 22.75 -13.23
C GLU A 146 -6.87 22.44 -11.80
N GLU A 147 -7.20 21.27 -11.25
CA GLU A 147 -6.81 20.87 -9.90
C GLU A 147 -6.44 19.39 -9.80
N ILE A 148 -5.48 19.08 -8.94
CA ILE A 148 -5.12 17.71 -8.57
C ILE A 148 -5.02 17.57 -7.06
N GLU A 149 -5.76 16.62 -6.51
CA GLU A 149 -5.58 16.14 -5.15
C GLU A 149 -4.65 14.92 -5.13
N VAL A 150 -3.84 14.77 -4.08
CA VAL A 150 -3.05 13.56 -3.83
C VAL A 150 -3.62 12.86 -2.60
N VAL A 151 -3.74 11.54 -2.63
CA VAL A 151 -4.22 10.73 -1.49
C VAL A 151 -3.28 9.54 -1.27
N GLY A 152 -2.65 9.49 -0.09
CA GLY A 152 -1.94 8.31 0.39
C GLY A 152 -2.90 7.36 1.09
N LEU A 153 -3.19 6.21 0.48
CA LEU A 153 -4.25 5.32 0.93
C LEU A 153 -3.64 4.08 1.62
N MET A 154 -3.63 4.06 2.94
CA MET A 154 -3.08 2.94 3.71
C MET A 154 -4.05 1.74 3.76
N ILE A 155 -3.53 0.56 3.40
CA ILE A 155 -4.12 -0.75 3.71
C ILE A 155 -3.20 -1.48 4.70
N GLY A 156 -3.79 -2.06 5.74
CA GLY A 156 -3.03 -2.83 6.72
C GLY A 156 -2.53 -4.16 6.15
N ALA A 157 -1.26 -4.49 6.37
CA ALA A 157 -0.66 -5.75 5.90
C ALA A 157 -1.32 -6.99 6.52
N ARG A 158 -2.02 -6.86 7.65
CA ARG A 158 -2.83 -7.93 8.27
C ARG A 158 -4.31 -7.86 7.87
N GLY A 159 -4.66 -7.04 6.87
CA GLY A 159 -6.02 -6.86 6.37
C GLY A 159 -6.81 -5.76 7.06
N THR A 160 -6.17 -4.91 7.88
CA THR A 160 -6.86 -3.81 8.56
C THR A 160 -7.32 -2.75 7.55
N ILE A 161 -8.59 -2.36 7.64
CA ILE A 161 -9.15 -1.20 6.92
C ILE A 161 -9.31 -0.05 7.90
N THR A 162 -8.79 1.11 7.52
CA THR A 162 -8.76 2.31 8.37
C THR A 162 -10.03 3.14 8.16
N SER A 163 -10.39 3.98 9.13
CA SER A 163 -11.50 4.94 8.94
C SER A 163 -11.24 5.89 7.77
N PHE A 164 -9.97 6.25 7.54
CA PHE A 164 -9.54 7.03 6.38
C PHE A 164 -9.89 6.30 5.07
N PHE A 165 -9.55 5.02 4.96
CA PHE A 165 -9.89 4.19 3.79
C PHE A 165 -11.40 4.07 3.58
N ILE A 166 -12.17 3.89 4.65
CA ILE A 166 -13.64 3.83 4.57
C ILE A 166 -14.21 5.15 4.04
N ASN A 167 -13.71 6.29 4.52
CA ASN A 167 -14.15 7.61 4.08
C ASN A 167 -13.78 7.85 2.61
N PHE A 168 -12.58 7.42 2.18
CA PHE A 168 -12.19 7.41 0.78
C PHE A 168 -13.19 6.59 -0.06
N CYS A 169 -13.52 5.36 0.35
CA CYS A 169 -14.47 4.52 -0.38
C CYS A 169 -15.86 5.15 -0.47
N LYS A 170 -16.36 5.76 0.61
CA LYS A 170 -17.63 6.50 0.59
C LYS A 170 -17.59 7.67 -0.40
N ARG A 171 -16.50 8.45 -0.40
CA ARG A 171 -16.33 9.60 -1.29
C ARG A 171 -16.31 9.19 -2.77
N PHE A 172 -15.69 8.07 -3.09
CA PHE A 172 -15.54 7.58 -4.47
C PHE A 172 -16.54 6.50 -4.87
N ASN A 173 -17.55 6.27 -4.04
CA ASN A 173 -18.57 5.26 -4.23
C ASN A 173 -18.01 3.85 -4.50
N ILE A 174 -16.86 3.52 -3.87
CA ILE A 174 -16.28 2.18 -3.89
C ILE A 174 -17.16 1.28 -3.04
N ASN A 175 -17.80 0.32 -3.68
CA ASN A 175 -18.76 -0.56 -3.03
C ASN A 175 -18.10 -1.49 -1.99
N GLN A 176 -18.91 -2.04 -1.09
CA GLN A 176 -18.44 -2.92 -0.02
C GLN A 176 -17.83 -4.23 -0.52
N GLU A 177 -18.28 -4.75 -1.66
CA GLU A 177 -17.74 -5.98 -2.24
C GLU A 177 -16.30 -5.79 -2.70
N THR A 178 -16.00 -4.66 -3.35
CA THR A 178 -14.64 -4.29 -3.72
C THR A 178 -13.74 -4.12 -2.48
N MET A 179 -14.25 -3.51 -1.41
CA MET A 179 -13.50 -3.43 -0.14
C MET A 179 -13.18 -4.82 0.42
N LYS A 180 -14.15 -5.76 0.44
CA LYS A 180 -13.91 -7.15 0.87
C LYS A 180 -12.86 -7.84 0.02
N ARG A 181 -12.93 -7.67 -1.31
CA ARG A 181 -11.94 -8.21 -2.25
C ARG A 181 -10.53 -7.68 -1.97
N ILE A 182 -10.38 -6.39 -1.66
CA ILE A 182 -9.10 -5.78 -1.29
C ILE A 182 -8.54 -6.41 0.00
N VAL A 183 -9.37 -6.58 1.03
CA VAL A 183 -8.98 -7.22 2.29
C VAL A 183 -8.56 -8.67 2.04
N HIS A 184 -9.39 -9.44 1.33
CA HIS A 184 -9.11 -10.84 1.01
C HIS A 184 -7.81 -11.00 0.22
N ALA A 185 -7.61 -10.17 -0.81
CA ALA A 185 -6.38 -10.18 -1.61
C ALA A 185 -5.15 -9.85 -0.76
N THR A 186 -5.26 -8.87 0.14
CA THR A 186 -4.18 -8.47 1.05
C THR A 186 -3.81 -9.60 2.01
N ILE A 187 -4.80 -10.19 2.69
CA ILE A 187 -4.59 -11.27 3.66
C ILE A 187 -4.01 -12.51 2.97
N ARG A 188 -4.61 -12.95 1.85
CA ARG A 188 -4.14 -14.10 1.07
C ARG A 188 -2.68 -13.93 0.67
N SER A 189 -2.33 -12.75 0.16
CA SER A 189 -0.97 -12.46 -0.25
C SER A 189 -0.01 -12.36 0.94
N SER A 190 -0.42 -11.79 2.08
CA SER A 190 0.39 -11.77 3.29
C SER A 190 0.68 -13.16 3.85
N ILE A 191 -0.30 -14.06 3.83
CA ILE A 191 -0.11 -15.47 4.19
C ILE A 191 0.87 -16.13 3.22
N HIS A 192 0.74 -15.87 1.92
CA HIS A 192 1.65 -16.41 0.91
C HIS A 192 3.10 -15.91 1.11
N ILE A 193 3.30 -14.62 1.37
CA ILE A 193 4.61 -14.04 1.70
C ILE A 193 5.21 -14.72 2.93
N LEU A 194 4.42 -14.86 4.00
CA LEU A 194 4.88 -15.50 5.23
C LEU A 194 5.25 -16.96 5.01
N ARG A 195 4.41 -17.73 4.30
CA ARG A 195 4.67 -19.14 3.98
C ARG A 195 5.95 -19.27 3.15
N ASN A 196 6.11 -18.46 2.11
CA ASN A 196 7.32 -18.45 1.28
C ASN A 196 8.56 -18.14 2.11
N HIS A 197 8.49 -17.15 3.02
CA HIS A 197 9.60 -16.79 3.90
C HIS A 197 10.03 -17.95 4.82
N ILE A 198 9.06 -18.67 5.39
CA ILE A 198 9.33 -19.72 6.37
C ILE A 198 9.77 -21.03 5.72
N TYR A 199 9.15 -21.44 4.60
CA TYR A 199 9.22 -22.83 4.10
C TYR A 199 9.90 -23.00 2.74
N THR A 200 10.29 -21.93 2.06
CA THR A 200 11.02 -21.97 0.77
C THR A 200 12.35 -21.30 0.94
#